data_AF-A0A931V5L9-F1
#
_entry.id   AF-A0A931V5L9-F1
#
_cell.length_a   1.000
_cell.length_b   1.000
_cell.length_c   1.000
_cell.angle_alpha   90.00
_cell.angle_beta   90.00
_cell.angle_gamma   90.00
#
_symmetry.space_group_name_H-M   'P 1'
#
loop_
_entity.id
_entity.type
_entity.pdbx_description
1 polymer ?
#
loop_
_entity_poly.entity_id
_entity_poly.type
_entity_poly.pdbx_seq_one_letter_code
_entity_poly.pdbx_strand_id
1 'polypeptide(L)'
;MEPLFGLMLCVTIYLGVAGWSRVRSEFARDTQFEQWCASQPIVLAFRCGRRSGAEGGEADDARHRLRQLLAPHDELVNVHGGAPWQYYRYDVAVRTVADDVVAVHIVAAIPQRGRWTARRDAGELVRRLMAMPEAAVEEVWMHGQLHPSEARSASRDHRSWLGRRSADGDLEITPMIGRRPQWIEEWIEAE
;
A
#
# COMPACT_ATOMS: atom_id res chain seq x y z
N MET A 1 -30.84 54.13 -27.07
CA MET A 1 -31.17 52.70 -27.09
C MET A 1 -29.87 51.95 -27.34
N GLU A 2 -29.06 51.77 -26.30
CA GLU A 2 -28.99 50.62 -25.38
C GLU A 2 -27.77 49.72 -25.72
N PRO A 3 -26.62 49.95 -25.07
CA PRO A 3 -25.59 48.92 -24.92
C PRO A 3 -25.20 48.66 -23.45
N LEU A 4 -26.06 48.99 -22.49
CA LEU A 4 -25.73 48.89 -21.06
C LEU A 4 -26.30 47.66 -20.34
N PHE A 5 -27.22 46.91 -20.95
CA PHE A 5 -27.79 45.71 -20.34
C PHE A 5 -26.93 44.45 -20.46
N GLY A 6 -26.00 44.39 -21.42
CA GLY A 6 -25.15 43.21 -21.65
C GLY A 6 -24.01 43.05 -20.64
N LEU A 7 -23.51 44.13 -20.05
CA LEU A 7 -22.34 44.08 -19.16
C LEU A 7 -22.70 43.71 -17.71
N MET A 8 -23.92 44.06 -17.25
CA MET A 8 -24.36 43.76 -15.87
C MET A 8 -24.69 42.27 -15.66
N LEU A 9 -25.11 41.56 -16.72
CA LEU A 9 -25.44 40.13 -16.62
C LEU A 9 -24.18 39.26 -16.51
N CYS A 10 -23.08 39.64 -17.18
CA CYS A 10 -21.82 38.90 -17.10
C CYS A 10 -21.12 39.04 -15.74
N VAL A 11 -21.20 40.20 -15.09
CA VAL A 11 -20.57 40.41 -13.76
C VAL A 11 -21.34 39.68 -12.65
N THR A 12 -22.66 39.57 -12.76
CA THR A 12 -23.48 38.88 -11.75
C THR A 12 -23.28 37.36 -11.78
N ILE A 13 -23.07 36.76 -12.97
CA ILE A 13 -22.75 35.33 -13.08
C ILE A 13 -21.32 35.05 -12.56
N TYR A 14 -20.37 35.96 -12.76
CA TYR A 14 -19.01 35.78 -12.24
C TYR A 14 -18.91 35.91 -10.71
N LEU A 15 -19.69 36.79 -10.10
CA LEU A 15 -19.72 36.94 -8.64
C LEU A 15 -20.61 35.88 -7.95
N GLY A 16 -21.60 35.31 -8.64
CA GLY A 16 -22.42 34.21 -8.14
C GLY A 16 -21.72 32.83 -8.17
N VAL A 17 -20.75 32.63 -9.05
CA VAL A 17 -19.96 31.38 -9.13
C VAL A 17 -18.72 31.42 -8.23
N ALA A 18 -18.26 32.61 -7.83
CA ALA A 18 -17.19 32.77 -6.83
C ALA A 18 -17.67 32.47 -5.39
N GLY A 19 -18.99 32.38 -5.18
CA GLY A 19 -19.59 32.26 -3.85
C GLY A 19 -19.61 30.85 -3.26
N TRP A 20 -19.80 29.78 -4.04
CA TRP A 20 -20.11 28.44 -3.49
C TRP A 20 -19.42 27.29 -4.24
N SER A 21 -18.12 27.42 -4.48
CA SER A 21 -17.25 26.24 -4.51
C SER A 21 -16.13 26.41 -3.48
N ARG A 22 -16.53 26.50 -2.21
CA ARG A 22 -15.75 25.79 -1.18
C ARG A 22 -15.84 24.30 -1.53
N VAL A 23 -15.10 23.88 -2.55
CA VAL A 23 -14.56 22.53 -2.58
C VAL A 23 -13.82 22.44 -1.25
N ARG A 24 -14.44 21.76 -0.28
CA ARG A 24 -13.77 21.21 0.89
C ARG A 24 -12.68 20.30 0.33
N SER A 25 -11.56 20.90 -0.05
CA SER A 25 -10.40 20.25 -0.69
C SER A 25 -9.34 19.87 0.35
N GLU A 26 -9.63 20.12 1.63
CA GLU A 26 -8.90 19.52 2.73
C GLU A 26 -9.40 18.10 2.89
N PHE A 27 -8.70 17.15 2.25
CA PHE A 27 -8.65 15.80 2.79
C PHE A 27 -8.27 15.95 4.26
N ALA A 28 -9.21 15.65 5.16
CA ALA A 28 -8.93 15.66 6.58
C ALA A 28 -7.87 14.58 6.82
N ARG A 29 -6.70 15.00 7.30
CA ARG A 29 -5.68 14.08 7.80
C ARG A 29 -6.35 13.14 8.80
N ASP A 30 -6.06 11.86 8.69
CA ASP A 30 -6.52 10.86 9.63
C ASP A 30 -5.40 10.66 10.64
N THR A 31 -5.43 11.46 11.72
CA THR A 31 -4.36 11.45 12.73
C THR A 31 -4.16 10.07 13.36
N GLN A 32 -5.22 9.27 13.51
CA GLN A 32 -5.10 7.91 14.05
C GLN A 32 -4.38 6.98 13.06
N PHE A 33 -4.68 7.10 11.76
CA PHE A 33 -3.94 6.40 10.72
C PHE A 33 -2.48 6.84 10.62
N GLU A 34 -2.21 8.13 10.68
CA GLU A 34 -0.85 8.65 10.65
C GLU A 34 -0.03 8.20 11.87
N GLN A 35 -0.63 8.16 13.07
CA GLN A 35 0.00 7.62 14.27
C GLN A 35 0.27 6.12 14.14
N TRP A 36 -0.68 5.36 13.59
CA TRP A 36 -0.49 3.94 13.28
C TRP A 36 0.65 3.74 12.27
N CYS A 37 0.73 4.54 11.21
CA CYS A 37 1.86 4.49 10.28
C CYS A 37 3.20 4.88 10.94
N ALA A 38 3.18 5.82 11.89
CA ALA A 38 4.37 6.24 12.63
C ALA A 38 4.91 5.16 13.57
N SER A 39 4.10 4.16 13.96
CA SER A 39 4.58 2.97 14.69
C SER A 39 5.28 1.95 13.79
N GLN A 40 5.59 2.32 12.54
CA GLN A 40 6.30 1.52 11.53
C GLN A 40 5.69 0.13 11.23
N PRO A 41 4.38 0.06 10.93
CA PRO A 41 3.70 -1.21 10.74
C PRO A 41 4.22 -1.92 9.49
N ILE A 42 4.26 -3.26 9.54
CA ILE A 42 4.42 -4.10 8.36
C ILE A 42 3.14 -4.00 7.52
N VAL A 43 3.33 -3.77 6.22
CA VAL A 43 2.21 -3.70 5.26
C VAL A 43 2.26 -4.80 4.20
N LEU A 44 3.46 -5.30 3.90
CA LEU A 44 3.70 -6.48 3.08
C LEU A 44 4.80 -7.30 3.74
N ALA A 45 4.71 -8.61 3.65
CA ALA A 45 5.81 -9.48 4.01
C ALA A 45 5.82 -10.72 3.11
N PHE A 46 7.02 -11.24 2.88
CA PHE A 46 7.29 -12.32 1.95
C PHE A 46 8.09 -13.39 2.65
N ARG A 47 7.55 -14.60 2.69
CA ARG A 47 8.28 -15.77 3.15
C ARG A 47 8.95 -16.43 1.95
N CYS A 48 10.25 -16.60 2.05
CA CYS A 48 11.12 -17.08 0.98
C CYS A 48 11.55 -18.53 1.29
N GLY A 49 11.27 -19.43 0.37
CA GLY A 49 11.67 -20.83 0.45
C GLY A 49 13.15 -21.01 0.16
N ARG A 50 13.70 -22.13 0.65
CA ARG A 50 15.03 -22.59 0.21
C ARG A 50 14.93 -23.23 -1.16
N ARG A 51 15.78 -22.79 -2.09
CA ARG A 51 15.92 -23.47 -3.38
C ARG A 51 16.71 -24.76 -3.18
N SER A 52 16.30 -25.81 -3.91
CA SER A 52 17.02 -27.09 -3.88
C SER A 52 18.48 -26.87 -4.32
N GLY A 53 19.43 -27.15 -3.43
CA GLY A 53 20.87 -27.01 -3.70
C GLY A 53 21.47 -25.61 -3.49
N ALA A 54 20.71 -24.66 -2.93
CA ALA A 54 21.24 -23.35 -2.55
C ALA A 54 21.70 -23.34 -1.08
N GLU A 55 22.77 -22.59 -0.79
CA GLU A 55 23.37 -22.47 0.55
C GLU A 55 22.68 -21.40 1.44
N GLY A 56 21.46 -20.99 1.08
CA GLY A 56 20.71 -19.90 1.74
C GLY A 56 20.89 -18.55 1.05
N GLY A 57 20.27 -17.51 1.62
CA GLY A 57 20.34 -16.13 1.12
C GLY A 57 19.14 -15.67 0.28
N GLU A 58 18.12 -16.51 0.07
CA GLU A 58 16.95 -16.15 -0.74
C GLU A 58 16.18 -14.95 -0.18
N ALA A 59 16.09 -14.80 1.15
CA ALA A 59 15.51 -13.61 1.76
C ALA A 59 16.33 -12.34 1.44
N ASP A 60 17.66 -12.43 1.37
CA ASP A 60 18.50 -11.31 0.97
C ASP A 60 18.35 -10.96 -0.51
N ASP A 61 18.25 -11.97 -1.38
CA ASP A 61 17.94 -11.79 -2.79
C ASP A 61 16.57 -11.12 -2.98
N ALA A 62 15.53 -11.62 -2.31
CA ALA A 62 14.20 -11.04 -2.31
C ALA A 62 14.18 -9.61 -1.79
N ARG A 63 14.91 -9.32 -0.70
CA ARG A 63 15.09 -7.96 -0.16
C ARG A 63 15.75 -7.05 -1.18
N HIS A 64 16.80 -7.51 -1.85
CA HIS A 64 17.49 -6.74 -2.87
C HIS A 64 16.55 -6.42 -4.06
N ARG A 65 15.80 -7.42 -4.54
CA ARG A 65 14.81 -7.25 -5.61
C ARG A 65 13.68 -6.30 -5.24
N LEU A 66 13.14 -6.41 -4.03
CA LEU A 66 12.12 -5.50 -3.52
C LEU A 66 12.62 -4.05 -3.52
N ARG A 67 13.85 -3.80 -3.05
CA ARG A 67 14.47 -2.47 -3.11
C ARG A 67 14.62 -1.97 -4.55
N GLN A 68 15.02 -2.83 -5.48
CA GLN A 68 15.10 -2.46 -6.90
C GLN A 68 13.73 -2.11 -7.50
N LEU A 69 12.66 -2.79 -7.08
CA LEU A 69 11.29 -2.53 -7.56
C LEU A 69 10.71 -1.21 -7.00
N LEU A 70 11.13 -0.82 -5.80
CA LEU A 70 10.73 0.42 -5.11
C LEU A 70 11.60 1.63 -5.48
N ALA A 71 12.81 1.39 -6.01
CA ALA A 71 13.69 2.42 -6.51
C ALA A 71 13.05 3.23 -7.67
N PRO A 72 13.41 4.52 -7.81
CA PRO A 72 14.42 5.25 -7.04
C PRO A 72 13.88 5.95 -5.79
N HIS A 73 12.60 5.78 -5.45
CA HIS A 73 11.94 6.64 -4.48
C HIS A 73 11.65 5.97 -3.14
N ASP A 74 11.69 4.63 -3.07
CA ASP A 74 11.29 3.88 -1.87
C ASP A 74 9.86 4.25 -1.43
N GLU A 75 8.97 4.42 -2.42
CA GLU A 75 7.59 4.85 -2.22
C GLU A 75 6.62 3.74 -2.61
N LEU A 76 5.59 3.56 -1.79
CA LEU A 76 4.42 2.73 -2.09
C LEU A 76 3.18 3.61 -2.10
N VAL A 77 2.27 3.31 -3.02
CA VAL A 77 0.90 3.83 -3.00
C VAL A 77 -0.07 2.67 -2.99
N ASN A 78 -1.29 2.92 -2.55
CA ASN A 78 -2.35 1.94 -2.64
C ASN A 78 -3.46 2.49 -3.52
N VAL A 79 -3.55 2.00 -4.75
CA VAL A 79 -4.60 2.41 -5.69
C VAL A 79 -5.92 1.74 -5.37
N HIS A 80 -5.86 0.60 -4.68
CA HIS A 80 -7.00 -0.23 -4.32
C HIS A 80 -7.32 -0.15 -2.82
N GLY A 81 -8.43 -0.74 -2.38
CA GLY A 81 -8.79 -0.78 -0.96
C GLY A 81 -9.54 0.46 -0.44
N GLY A 82 -9.52 0.63 0.89
CA GLY A 82 -10.40 1.55 1.60
C GLY A 82 -9.71 2.85 2.03
N ALA A 83 -10.52 3.89 2.25
CA ALA A 83 -10.04 5.08 2.96
C ALA A 83 -9.50 4.68 4.36
N PRO A 84 -8.41 5.31 4.84
CA PRO A 84 -7.69 6.44 4.24
C PRO A 84 -6.60 6.06 3.22
N TRP A 85 -6.37 4.78 2.96
CA TRP A 85 -5.13 4.31 2.33
C TRP A 85 -4.84 4.91 0.95
N GLN A 86 -5.88 4.98 0.13
CA GLN A 86 -5.83 5.56 -1.22
C GLN A 86 -5.53 7.06 -1.28
N TYR A 87 -5.40 7.73 -0.14
CA TYR A 87 -5.12 9.18 -0.04
C TYR A 87 -3.71 9.49 0.45
N TYR A 88 -2.91 8.46 0.73
CA TYR A 88 -1.55 8.60 1.24
C TYR A 88 -0.54 8.00 0.30
N ARG A 89 0.62 8.65 0.23
CA ARG A 89 1.87 8.01 -0.15
C ARG A 89 2.52 7.43 1.09
N TYR A 90 3.15 6.28 0.95
CA TYR A 90 3.98 5.69 1.99
C TYR A 90 5.43 5.72 1.56
N ASP A 91 6.27 6.36 2.35
CA ASP A 91 7.70 6.13 2.27
C ASP A 91 7.94 4.81 3.03
N VAL A 92 8.63 3.86 2.41
CA VAL A 92 8.74 2.49 2.92
C VAL A 92 10.19 2.05 3.11
N ALA A 93 10.40 1.11 4.02
CA ALA A 93 11.68 0.44 4.20
C ALA A 93 11.52 -1.08 4.06
N VAL A 94 12.45 -1.69 3.34
CA VAL A 94 12.53 -3.16 3.20
C VAL A 94 13.55 -3.71 4.19
N ARG A 95 13.10 -4.61 5.07
CA ARG A 95 13.90 -5.23 6.14
C ARG A 95 13.77 -6.75 6.10
N THR A 96 14.83 -7.44 6.49
CA THR A 96 14.76 -8.86 6.83
C THR A 96 14.33 -8.95 8.29
N VAL A 97 13.26 -9.69 8.59
CA VAL A 97 12.66 -9.77 9.93
C VAL A 97 12.79 -11.17 10.54
N ALA A 98 13.05 -12.18 9.71
CA ALA A 98 13.51 -13.51 10.09
C ALA A 98 14.41 -14.05 8.96
N ASP A 99 15.11 -15.17 9.19
CA ASP A 99 16.03 -15.76 8.22
C ASP A 99 15.41 -16.00 6.83
N ASP A 100 14.11 -16.31 6.78
CA ASP A 100 13.33 -16.57 5.58
C ASP A 100 12.26 -15.50 5.29
N VAL A 101 12.21 -14.39 6.02
CA VAL A 101 11.14 -13.39 5.90
C VAL A 101 11.67 -11.98 5.62
N VAL A 102 11.14 -11.38 4.56
CA VAL A 102 11.35 -9.97 4.21
C VAL A 102 10.07 -9.19 4.38
N ALA A 103 10.13 -8.07 5.09
CA ALA A 103 9.00 -7.19 5.34
C ALA A 103 9.20 -5.80 4.71
N VAL A 104 8.08 -5.19 4.33
CA VAL A 104 7.97 -3.79 3.92
C VAL A 104 7.25 -3.04 5.02
N HIS A 105 7.94 -2.08 5.62
CA HIS A 105 7.41 -1.22 6.68
C HIS A 105 7.08 0.16 6.14
N ILE A 106 6.01 0.77 6.66
CA ILE A 106 5.79 2.20 6.46
C ILE A 106 6.75 2.98 7.37
N VAL A 107 7.54 3.89 6.80
CA VAL A 107 8.38 4.83 7.54
C VAL A 107 7.67 6.16 7.73
N ALA A 108 6.95 6.62 6.71
CA ALA A 108 6.14 7.82 6.77
C ALA A 108 4.90 7.69 5.91
N ALA A 109 3.79 8.27 6.37
CA ALA A 109 2.56 8.40 5.58
C ALA A 109 2.32 9.88 5.28
N ILE A 110 2.29 10.22 4.00
CA ILE A 110 2.19 11.61 3.53
C ILE A 110 0.89 11.76 2.73
N PRO A 111 -0.07 12.57 3.22
CA PRO A 111 -1.29 12.84 2.48
C PRO A 111 -0.96 13.44 1.11
N GLN A 112 -1.58 12.93 0.06
CA GLN A 112 -1.39 13.45 -1.29
C GLN A 112 -2.70 13.77 -2.00
N ARG A 113 -2.66 14.81 -2.83
CA ARG A 113 -3.78 15.25 -3.67
C ARG A 113 -3.51 14.86 -5.13
N GLY A 114 -4.52 14.33 -5.82
CA GLY A 114 -4.49 14.13 -7.27
C GLY A 114 -4.48 12.67 -7.72
N ARG A 115 -4.44 12.44 -9.03
CA ARG A 115 -4.47 11.10 -9.62
C ARG A 115 -3.10 10.41 -9.52
N TRP A 116 -3.09 9.20 -8.99
CA TRP A 116 -1.95 8.29 -8.96
C TRP A 116 -1.64 7.80 -10.38
N THR A 117 -0.66 8.39 -11.06
CA THR A 117 -0.35 8.06 -12.46
C THR A 117 1.05 7.52 -12.70
N ALA A 118 1.95 7.56 -11.70
CA ALA A 118 3.36 7.19 -11.88
C ALA A 118 3.94 6.25 -10.81
N ARG A 119 3.14 5.72 -9.87
CA ARG A 119 3.66 5.04 -8.66
C ARG A 119 3.29 3.57 -8.56
N ARG A 120 4.11 2.82 -7.81
CA ARG A 120 4.00 1.37 -7.63
C ARG A 120 2.91 1.04 -6.61
N ASP A 121 1.86 0.39 -7.08
CA ASP A 121 0.82 -0.19 -6.26
C ASP A 121 1.34 -1.43 -5.52
N ALA A 122 0.85 -1.68 -4.30
CA ALA A 122 1.22 -2.85 -3.50
C ALA A 122 0.98 -4.18 -4.25
N GLY A 123 -0.15 -4.30 -4.96
CA GLY A 123 -0.46 -5.50 -5.74
C GLY A 123 0.50 -5.71 -6.91
N GLU A 124 0.94 -4.63 -7.56
CA GLU A 124 1.96 -4.71 -8.61
C GLU A 124 3.31 -5.19 -8.08
N LEU A 125 3.70 -4.70 -6.89
CA LEU A 125 4.94 -5.13 -6.24
C LEU A 125 4.93 -6.63 -5.94
N VAL A 126 3.84 -7.13 -5.36
CA VAL A 126 3.64 -8.56 -5.08
C VAL A 126 3.74 -9.38 -6.35
N ARG A 127 3.01 -9.02 -7.41
CA ARG A 127 3.04 -9.76 -8.68
C ARG A 127 4.45 -9.82 -9.29
N ARG A 128 5.17 -8.70 -9.29
CA ARG A 128 6.53 -8.65 -9.86
C ARG A 128 7.51 -9.50 -9.08
N LEU A 129 7.48 -9.44 -7.74
CA LEU A 129 8.39 -10.24 -6.93
C LEU A 129 8.08 -11.73 -7.03
N MET A 130 6.79 -12.10 -7.02
CA MET A 130 6.35 -13.49 -7.20
C MET A 130 6.77 -14.08 -8.55
N ALA A 131 6.90 -13.24 -9.57
CA ALA A 131 7.35 -13.64 -10.90
C ALA A 131 8.88 -13.82 -11.02
N MET A 132 9.65 -13.47 -9.99
CA MET A 132 11.12 -13.62 -9.95
C MET A 132 11.49 -14.96 -9.31
N PRO A 133 11.97 -15.96 -10.08
CA PRO A 133 12.35 -17.25 -9.52
C PRO A 133 13.46 -17.17 -8.45
N GLU A 134 14.35 -16.18 -8.59
CA GLU A 134 15.44 -15.94 -7.64
C GLU A 134 14.96 -15.47 -6.27
N ALA A 135 13.78 -14.85 -6.17
CA ALA A 135 13.24 -14.40 -4.90
C ALA A 135 12.63 -15.56 -4.08
N ALA A 136 12.42 -16.72 -4.71
CA ALA A 136 11.92 -17.95 -4.07
C ALA A 136 10.70 -17.74 -3.15
N VAL A 137 9.81 -16.79 -3.49
CA VAL A 137 8.68 -16.46 -2.62
C VAL A 137 7.65 -17.59 -2.61
N GLU A 138 7.36 -18.12 -1.43
CA GLU A 138 6.38 -19.18 -1.19
C GLU A 138 5.05 -18.61 -0.68
N GLU A 139 5.13 -17.68 0.27
CA GLU A 139 3.98 -17.02 0.86
C GLU A 139 4.15 -15.50 0.84
N VAL A 140 3.05 -14.79 0.67
CA VAL A 140 2.97 -13.33 0.82
C VAL A 140 1.85 -12.97 1.76
N TRP A 141 2.18 -12.20 2.79
CA TRP A 141 1.22 -11.58 3.67
C TRP A 141 1.02 -10.12 3.26
N MET A 142 -0.22 -9.66 3.25
CA MET A 142 -0.58 -8.30 2.93
C MET A 142 -1.61 -7.76 3.91
N HIS A 143 -1.43 -6.51 4.34
CA HIS A 143 -2.41 -5.81 5.17
C HIS A 143 -3.79 -5.73 4.46
N GLY A 144 -4.88 -5.99 5.17
CA GLY A 144 -6.22 -6.20 4.59
C GLY A 144 -6.73 -5.08 3.70
N GLN A 145 -6.46 -3.83 4.12
CA GLN A 145 -6.88 -2.61 3.41
C GLN A 145 -6.08 -2.31 2.13
N LEU A 146 -5.04 -3.09 1.81
CA LEU A 146 -4.34 -3.02 0.53
C LEU A 146 -5.02 -3.84 -0.58
N HIS A 147 -5.91 -4.78 -0.23
CA HIS A 147 -6.59 -5.60 -1.23
C HIS A 147 -7.88 -4.91 -1.74
N PRO A 148 -8.21 -5.01 -3.05
CA PRO A 148 -9.38 -4.35 -3.64
C PRO A 148 -10.73 -4.72 -3.01
N SER A 149 -10.88 -5.93 -2.46
CA SER A 149 -12.18 -6.41 -1.94
C SER A 149 -12.55 -5.86 -0.56
N GLU A 150 -11.65 -5.18 0.15
CA GLU A 150 -11.81 -4.82 1.57
C GLU A 150 -12.05 -3.32 1.83
N ALA A 151 -12.46 -2.57 0.80
CA ALA A 151 -12.56 -1.11 0.84
C ALA A 151 -13.53 -0.50 1.90
N ARG A 152 -14.21 -1.32 2.71
CA ARG A 152 -15.29 -0.89 3.63
C ARG A 152 -15.20 -1.43 5.07
N SER A 153 -14.10 -2.05 5.49
CA SER A 153 -14.02 -2.65 6.84
C SER A 153 -13.55 -1.67 7.92
N ALA A 154 -14.21 -1.68 9.07
CA ALA A 154 -13.86 -0.87 10.24
C ALA A 154 -12.68 -1.45 11.06
N SER A 155 -12.29 -2.71 10.86
CA SER A 155 -11.25 -3.38 11.66
C SER A 155 -9.90 -3.44 10.91
N ARG A 156 -9.16 -2.32 10.90
CA ARG A 156 -7.88 -2.17 10.16
C ARG A 156 -6.88 -3.29 10.49
N ASP A 157 -6.63 -3.53 11.77
CA ASP A 157 -5.55 -4.44 12.23
C ASP A 157 -5.92 -5.92 12.23
N HIS A 158 -7.21 -6.24 12.07
CA HIS A 158 -7.75 -7.59 12.22
C HIS A 158 -7.95 -8.30 10.88
N ARG A 159 -7.60 -7.66 9.75
CA ARG A 159 -7.76 -8.27 8.43
C ARG A 159 -6.45 -8.20 7.67
N SER A 160 -6.12 -9.32 7.05
CA SER A 160 -4.99 -9.45 6.13
C SER A 160 -5.32 -10.45 5.03
N TRP A 161 -4.43 -10.57 4.06
CA TRP A 161 -4.50 -11.55 3.00
C TRP A 161 -3.23 -12.37 3.00
N LEU A 162 -3.38 -13.66 2.73
CA LEU A 162 -2.27 -14.57 2.53
C LEU A 162 -2.35 -15.13 1.13
N GLY A 163 -1.35 -14.78 0.32
CA GLY A 163 -1.09 -15.40 -0.96
C GLY A 163 -0.14 -16.57 -0.79
N ARG A 164 -0.43 -17.70 -1.42
CA ARG A 164 0.48 -18.85 -1.52
C ARG A 164 0.70 -19.21 -2.97
N ARG A 165 1.91 -19.64 -3.31
CA ARG A 165 2.19 -20.17 -4.64
C ARG A 165 1.50 -21.53 -4.80
N SER A 166 0.64 -21.67 -5.81
CA SER A 166 -0.01 -22.93 -6.16
C SER A 166 0.97 -23.87 -6.88
N ALA A 167 0.55 -25.13 -7.10
CA ALA A 167 1.33 -26.10 -7.87
C ALA A 167 1.56 -25.64 -9.32
N ASP A 168 0.63 -24.86 -9.89
CA ASP A 168 0.72 -24.31 -11.24
C ASP A 168 1.55 -23.01 -11.30
N GLY A 169 2.03 -22.54 -10.15
CA GLY A 169 2.86 -21.33 -10.02
C GLY A 169 2.07 -20.03 -9.88
N ASP A 170 0.73 -20.10 -9.89
CA ASP A 170 -0.15 -18.96 -9.65
C ASP A 170 -0.20 -18.58 -8.16
N LEU A 171 -0.68 -17.37 -7.86
CA LEU A 171 -0.87 -16.90 -6.48
C LEU A 171 -2.30 -17.14 -6.02
N GLU A 172 -2.50 -18.11 -5.13
CA GLU A 172 -3.78 -18.35 -4.45
C GLU A 172 -3.90 -17.43 -3.25
N ILE A 173 -4.81 -16.45 -3.35
CA ILE A 173 -5.03 -15.44 -2.32
C ILE A 173 -6.22 -15.82 -1.44
N THR A 174 -6.00 -15.87 -0.12
CA THR A 174 -7.04 -16.18 0.87
C THR A 174 -7.15 -15.07 1.92
N PRO A 175 -8.38 -14.70 2.33
CA PRO A 175 -8.57 -13.73 3.40
C PRO A 175 -8.19 -14.35 4.75
N MET A 176 -7.52 -13.55 5.59
CA MET A 176 -7.23 -13.85 6.98
C MET A 176 -7.95 -12.83 7.86
N ILE A 177 -8.88 -13.29 8.70
CA ILE A 177 -9.63 -12.46 9.62
C ILE A 177 -9.31 -12.91 11.05
N GLY A 178 -8.87 -11.97 11.89
CA GLY A 178 -8.63 -12.17 13.31
C GLY A 178 -7.36 -12.94 13.67
N ARG A 179 -6.54 -13.35 12.69
CA ARG A 179 -5.26 -14.04 12.91
C ARG A 179 -4.27 -13.67 11.80
N ARG A 180 -2.99 -13.55 12.14
CA ARG A 180 -1.90 -13.38 11.16
C ARG A 180 -1.22 -14.75 10.95
N PRO A 181 -0.36 -14.91 9.94
CA PRO A 181 0.50 -16.08 9.86
C PRO A 181 1.41 -16.13 11.09
N GLN A 182 1.67 -17.32 11.62
CA GLN A 182 2.49 -17.50 12.82
C GLN A 182 3.85 -16.79 12.71
N TRP A 183 4.50 -16.85 11.54
CA TRP A 183 5.79 -16.20 11.28
C TRP A 183 5.73 -14.65 11.29
N ILE A 184 4.54 -14.05 11.16
CA ILE A 184 4.34 -12.62 11.44
C ILE A 184 4.10 -12.38 12.93
N GLU A 185 3.30 -13.23 13.58
CA GLU A 185 2.97 -13.09 15.00
C GLU A 185 4.23 -13.18 15.88
N GLU A 186 5.06 -14.20 15.65
CA GLU A 186 6.33 -14.42 16.36
C GLU A 186 7.27 -13.22 16.27
N TRP A 187 7.29 -12.52 15.13
CA TRP A 187 8.10 -11.32 14.98
C TRP A 187 7.49 -10.12 15.71
N ILE A 188 6.18 -9.90 15.60
CA ILE A 188 5.50 -8.77 16.28
C ILE A 188 5.65 -8.87 17.80
N GLU A 189 5.65 -10.08 18.35
CA GLU A 189 5.84 -10.32 19.79
C GLU A 189 7.29 -10.15 20.26
N ALA A 190 8.26 -10.16 19.35
CA ALA A 190 9.69 -10.04 19.66
C ALA A 190 10.20 -8.57 19.66
N GLU A 191 9.44 -7.62 19.11
CA GLU A 191 9.75 -6.17 19.11
C GLU A 191 9.10 -5.42 20.28
#